data_AF-A0A914JJC4-F1
#
_entry.id   AF-A0A914JJC4-F1
#
_cell.length_a   1.000
_cell.length_b   1.000
_cell.length_c   1.000
_cell.angle_alpha   90.00
_cell.angle_beta   90.00
_cell.angle_gamma   90.00
#
_symmetry.space_group_name_H-M   'P 1'
#
loop_
_entity.id
_entity.type
_entity.pdbx_description
1 polymer ?
#
loop_
_entity_poly.entity_id
_entity_poly.type
_entity_poly.pdbx_seq_one_letter_code
_entity_poly.pdbx_strand_id
1 'polypeptide(L)'
;MTISYEKYEEELKLFVSKWNSVYLDEQWKIGKKHTGLYAELKYLDETDNLWLHFFIIYSQSYAVPELWFNVYTPGSIQQRLPIEKAVRAPEFVSKCSEDEHRFLGIAFFYVDPCRILQAIQDSVKSCDPDYMLKWFMVASQVTRCRSPIELISSSSTSSSDNLSLDQTNQERI
;
A
#
# COMPACT_ATOMS: atom_id res chain seq x y z
N MET A 1 4.52 -16.38 -2.63
CA MET A 1 3.21 -16.10 -1.99
C MET A 1 2.36 -15.34 -2.98
N THR A 2 1.05 -15.54 -3.03
CA THR A 2 0.16 -14.89 -4.00
C THR A 2 -1.19 -14.59 -3.33
N ILE A 3 -1.91 -13.57 -3.80
CA ILE A 3 -3.27 -13.21 -3.38
C ILE A 3 -4.17 -13.28 -4.61
N SER A 4 -5.40 -13.80 -4.48
CA SER A 4 -6.35 -13.80 -5.60
C SER A 4 -6.76 -12.36 -5.95
N TYR A 5 -7.17 -12.14 -7.20
CA TYR A 5 -7.65 -10.82 -7.63
C TYR A 5 -8.87 -10.35 -6.82
N GLU A 6 -9.82 -11.25 -6.55
CA GLU A 6 -11.01 -10.95 -5.73
C GLU A 6 -10.62 -10.50 -4.31
N LYS A 7 -9.69 -11.23 -3.67
CA LYS A 7 -9.19 -10.88 -2.34
C LYS A 7 -8.43 -9.56 -2.35
N TYR A 8 -7.65 -9.29 -3.40
CA TYR A 8 -7.01 -8.00 -3.62
C TYR A 8 -8.04 -6.86 -3.69
N GLU A 9 -9.15 -7.03 -4.43
CA GLU A 9 -10.17 -5.98 -4.55
C GLU A 9 -10.84 -5.66 -3.22
N GLU A 10 -11.11 -6.66 -2.38
CA GLU A 10 -11.64 -6.48 -1.03
C GLU A 10 -10.64 -5.73 -0.14
N GLU A 11 -9.41 -6.24 -0.06
CA GLU A 11 -8.40 -5.70 0.85
C GLU A 11 -7.90 -4.32 0.43
N LEU A 12 -7.84 -4.01 -0.87
CA LEU A 12 -7.47 -2.69 -1.35
C LEU A 12 -8.47 -1.63 -0.87
N LYS A 13 -9.77 -1.93 -0.94
CA LYS A 13 -10.82 -1.01 -0.46
C LYS A 13 -10.74 -0.80 1.04
N LEU A 14 -10.52 -1.88 1.80
CA LEU A 14 -10.33 -1.81 3.24
C LEU A 14 -9.07 -1.00 3.61
N PHE A 15 -7.96 -1.24 2.92
CA PHE A 15 -6.72 -0.48 3.08
C PHE A 15 -6.95 1.01 2.84
N VAL A 16 -7.54 1.39 1.70
CA VAL A 16 -7.81 2.80 1.38
C VAL A 16 -8.73 3.45 2.40
N SER A 17 -9.79 2.74 2.82
CA SER A 17 -10.70 3.25 3.85
C SER A 17 -9.99 3.50 5.18
N LYS A 18 -9.18 2.54 5.65
CA LYS A 18 -8.39 2.69 6.89
C LYS A 18 -7.38 3.83 6.75
N TRP A 19 -6.63 3.88 5.66
CA TRP A 19 -5.64 4.93 5.40
C TRP A 19 -6.26 6.32 5.45
N ASN A 20 -7.31 6.54 4.66
CA ASN A 20 -7.94 7.85 4.53
C ASN A 20 -8.61 8.33 5.82
N SER A 21 -8.95 7.42 6.74
CA SER A 21 -9.46 7.77 8.07
C SER A 21 -8.40 8.33 9.02
N VAL A 22 -7.12 8.06 8.75
CA VAL A 22 -5.98 8.48 9.59
C VAL A 22 -5.20 9.62 8.93
N TYR A 23 -4.90 9.51 7.63
CA TYR A 23 -4.05 10.45 6.91
C TYR A 23 -4.86 11.41 6.04
N LEU A 24 -5.28 12.53 6.62
CA LEU A 24 -6.17 13.50 5.94
C LEU A 24 -5.50 14.25 4.77
N ASP A 25 -4.18 14.34 4.78
CA ASP A 25 -3.35 15.02 3.78
C ASP A 25 -2.99 14.13 2.58
N GLU A 26 -3.01 12.81 2.76
CA GLU A 26 -2.64 11.81 1.75
C GLU A 26 -3.83 10.89 1.44
N GLN A 27 -4.77 11.37 0.62
CA GLN A 27 -6.01 10.64 0.35
C GLN A 27 -5.88 9.74 -0.90
N TRP A 28 -5.91 8.42 -0.69
CA TRP A 28 -6.00 7.45 -1.77
C TRP A 28 -7.39 7.47 -2.40
N LYS A 29 -7.46 7.34 -3.73
CA LYS A 29 -8.70 7.25 -4.50
C LYS A 29 -8.77 5.90 -5.19
N ILE A 30 -9.91 5.22 -5.05
CA ILE A 30 -10.18 3.98 -5.79
C ILE A 30 -10.64 4.35 -7.21
N GLY A 31 -10.03 3.72 -8.20
CA GLY A 31 -10.46 3.78 -9.59
C GLY A 31 -10.65 2.39 -10.17
N LYS A 32 -11.46 2.29 -11.24
CA LYS A 32 -11.71 1.04 -11.96
C LYS A 32 -11.62 1.30 -13.46
N LYS A 33 -10.89 0.44 -14.17
CA LYS A 33 -10.85 0.37 -15.63
C LYS A 33 -11.14 -1.07 -16.07
N HIS A 34 -11.25 -1.30 -17.38
CA HIS A 34 -11.44 -2.64 -17.94
C HIS A 34 -10.31 -3.61 -17.55
N THR A 35 -9.10 -3.08 -17.32
CA THR A 35 -7.90 -3.82 -16.88
C THR A 35 -7.84 -4.11 -15.38
N GLY A 36 -8.77 -3.60 -14.57
CA GLY A 36 -8.87 -3.89 -13.14
C GLY A 36 -9.12 -2.67 -12.23
N LEU A 37 -9.19 -2.96 -10.94
CA LEU A 37 -9.25 -2.00 -9.84
C LEU A 37 -7.84 -1.48 -9.52
N TYR A 38 -7.73 -0.22 -9.14
CA TYR A 38 -6.50 0.38 -8.64
C TYR A 38 -6.79 1.40 -7.54
N ALA A 39 -5.76 1.72 -6.77
CA ALA A 39 -5.76 2.89 -5.89
C ALA A 39 -4.73 3.90 -6.41
N GLU A 40 -5.05 5.19 -6.35
CA GLU A 40 -4.19 6.29 -6.77
C GLU A 40 -4.02 7.27 -5.62
N LEU A 41 -2.79 7.70 -5.36
CA LEU A 41 -2.46 8.76 -4.42
C LEU A 41 -1.59 9.80 -5.13
N LYS A 42 -1.96 11.07 -5.00
CA LYS A 42 -1.18 12.18 -5.52
C LYS A 42 -1.20 13.34 -4.54
N TYR A 43 -0.03 13.80 -4.13
CA TYR A 43 0.11 14.91 -3.19
C TYR A 43 1.42 15.68 -3.41
N LEU A 44 1.45 16.91 -2.90
CA LEU A 44 2.65 17.74 -2.86
C LEU A 44 3.36 17.47 -1.52
N ASP A 45 4.59 16.99 -1.59
CA ASP A 45 5.50 16.98 -0.45
C ASP A 45 6.05 18.39 -0.28
N GLU A 46 5.54 19.13 0.71
CA GLU A 46 5.93 20.51 0.97
C GLU A 46 7.38 20.64 1.45
N THR A 47 7.96 19.59 2.03
CA THR A 47 9.32 19.62 2.58
C THR A 47 10.34 19.73 1.47
N ASP A 48 10.21 18.86 0.47
CA ASP A 48 11.13 18.82 -0.67
C ASP A 48 10.58 19.57 -1.89
N ASN A 49 9.35 20.09 -1.79
CA ASN A 49 8.61 20.75 -2.86
C ASN A 49 8.54 19.86 -4.11
N LEU A 50 7.94 18.67 -3.97
CA LEU A 50 7.85 17.65 -5.01
C LEU A 50 6.43 17.09 -5.14
N TRP A 51 5.94 16.88 -6.37
CA TRP A 51 4.71 16.12 -6.58
C TRP A 51 5.00 14.64 -6.59
N LEU A 52 4.41 13.93 -5.63
CA LEU A 52 4.48 12.48 -5.55
C LEU A 52 3.20 11.88 -6.15
N HIS A 53 3.36 10.84 -6.96
CA HIS A 53 2.24 10.17 -7.63
C HIS A 53 2.41 8.67 -7.55
N PHE A 54 1.49 8.00 -6.87
CA PHE A 54 1.53 6.57 -6.60
C PHE A 54 0.29 5.87 -7.12
N PHE A 55 0.48 4.63 -7.55
CA PHE A 55 -0.59 3.68 -7.84
C PHE A 55 -0.33 2.36 -7.15
N ILE A 56 -1.41 1.75 -6.67
CA ILE A 56 -1.42 0.34 -6.29
C ILE A 56 -2.26 -0.39 -7.32
N ILE A 57 -1.65 -1.33 -8.04
CA ILE A 57 -2.29 -2.10 -9.11
C ILE A 57 -2.07 -3.60 -8.88
N TYR A 58 -2.85 -4.46 -9.52
CA TYR A 58 -2.66 -5.90 -9.42
C TYR A 58 -1.85 -6.46 -10.60
N SER A 59 -0.81 -7.22 -10.29
CA SER A 59 -0.08 -8.02 -11.26
C SER A 59 -0.76 -9.36 -11.48
N GLN A 60 -1.29 -9.59 -12.68
CA GLN A 60 -1.82 -10.90 -13.03
C GLN A 60 -0.71 -11.95 -13.14
N SER A 61 0.47 -11.57 -13.64
CA SER A 61 1.60 -12.47 -13.85
C SER A 61 2.19 -12.98 -12.53
N TYR A 62 2.29 -12.12 -11.52
CA TYR A 62 2.83 -12.47 -10.21
C TYR A 62 1.75 -12.80 -9.17
N ALA A 63 0.47 -12.56 -9.49
CA ALA A 63 -0.67 -12.69 -8.59
C ALA A 63 -0.47 -11.94 -7.26
N VAL A 64 -0.01 -10.69 -7.33
CA VAL A 64 0.26 -9.81 -6.18
C VAL A 64 0.01 -8.34 -6.53
N PRO A 65 -0.13 -7.46 -5.52
CA PRO A 65 -0.14 -6.02 -5.74
C PRO A 65 1.25 -5.49 -6.13
N GLU A 66 1.26 -4.41 -6.89
CA GLU A 66 2.45 -3.66 -7.33
C GLU A 66 2.29 -2.20 -6.92
N LEU A 67 3.37 -1.61 -6.41
CA LEU A 67 3.45 -0.19 -6.09
C LEU A 67 4.18 0.52 -7.22
N TRP A 68 3.43 1.31 -7.98
CA TRP A 68 3.92 2.13 -9.09
C TRP A 68 4.03 3.58 -8.62
N PHE A 69 5.05 4.30 -9.08
CA PHE A 69 5.32 5.64 -8.60
C PHE A 69 6.09 6.50 -9.59
N ASN A 70 5.86 7.80 -9.51
CA ASN A 70 6.65 8.84 -10.16
C ASN A 70 6.76 10.05 -9.24
N VAL A 71 7.78 10.87 -9.48
CA VAL A 71 7.98 12.16 -8.81
C VAL A 71 8.17 13.24 -9.86
N TYR A 72 7.57 14.40 -9.63
CA TYR A 72 7.57 15.52 -10.57
C TYR A 72 7.93 16.83 -9.88
N THR A 73 8.49 17.76 -10.64
CA THR A 73 8.68 19.13 -10.18
C THR A 73 7.33 19.87 -10.11
N PRO A 74 7.08 20.66 -9.06
CA PRO A 74 5.91 21.53 -8.97
C PRO A 74 5.78 22.46 -10.17
N GLY A 75 4.56 22.56 -10.69
CA GLY A 75 4.26 23.35 -11.89
C GLY A 75 4.55 22.63 -13.22
N SER A 76 5.20 21.47 -13.22
CA SER A 76 5.44 20.68 -14.44
C SER A 76 5.25 19.18 -14.20
N ILE A 77 4.03 18.69 -14.43
CA ILE A 77 3.73 17.24 -14.43
C ILE A 77 4.43 16.52 -15.61
N GLN A 78 4.89 17.28 -16.62
CA GLN A 78 5.62 16.71 -17.75
C GLN A 78 7.08 16.39 -17.41
N GLN A 79 7.65 17.03 -16.39
CA GLN A 79 9.03 16.82 -15.98
C GLN A 79 9.11 15.77 -14.87
N ARG A 80 8.98 14.50 -15.27
CA ARG A 80 9.27 13.36 -14.40
C ARG A 80 10.73 13.41 -13.98
N LEU A 81 10.98 13.31 -12.68
CA LEU A 81 12.32 13.25 -12.11
C LEU A 81 12.93 11.85 -12.25
N PRO A 82 14.28 11.75 -12.25
CA PRO A 82 14.95 10.46 -12.34
C PRO A 82 14.75 9.63 -11.06
N ILE A 83 14.95 8.32 -11.16
CA ILE A 83 14.57 7.35 -10.13
C ILE A 83 15.24 7.61 -8.77
N GLU A 84 16.45 8.17 -8.75
CA GLU A 84 17.20 8.52 -7.54
C GLU A 84 16.48 9.58 -6.69
N LYS A 85 15.61 10.39 -7.32
CA LYS A 85 14.74 11.34 -6.62
C LYS A 85 13.40 10.72 -6.21
N ALA A 86 13.04 9.59 -6.80
CA ALA A 86 11.77 8.93 -6.60
C ALA A 86 11.81 7.85 -5.49
N VAL A 87 12.98 7.26 -5.26
CA VAL A 87 13.21 6.31 -4.17
C VAL A 87 13.63 7.01 -2.88
N ARG A 88 13.48 6.32 -1.74
CA ARG A 88 13.85 6.86 -0.42
C ARG A 88 15.36 6.98 -0.21
N ALA A 89 16.12 6.07 -0.81
CA ALA A 89 17.57 6.00 -0.68
C ALA A 89 18.20 5.42 -1.97
N PRO A 90 19.42 5.84 -2.36
CA PRO A 90 20.03 5.44 -3.65
C PRO A 90 20.15 3.92 -3.85
N GLU A 91 20.41 3.14 -2.79
CA GLU A 91 20.51 1.68 -2.85
C GLU A 91 19.22 0.99 -3.30
N PHE A 92 18.07 1.67 -3.16
CA PHE A 92 16.77 1.15 -3.54
C PHE A 92 16.48 1.25 -5.04
N VAL A 93 17.28 1.99 -5.81
CA VAL A 93 17.15 2.04 -7.28
C VAL A 93 17.18 0.63 -7.88
N SER A 94 18.07 -0.23 -7.38
CA SER A 94 18.20 -1.63 -7.83
C SER A 94 17.01 -2.53 -7.53
N LYS A 95 16.05 -2.07 -6.71
CA LYS A 95 14.81 -2.78 -6.35
C LYS A 95 13.63 -2.37 -7.23
N CYS A 96 13.85 -1.45 -8.16
CA CYS A 96 12.80 -0.88 -8.97
C CYS A 96 13.06 -1.19 -10.44
N SER A 97 11.99 -1.18 -11.22
CA SER A 97 12.01 -1.28 -12.67
C SER A 97 11.14 -0.17 -13.26
N GLU A 98 11.25 0.03 -14.56
CA GLU A 98 10.46 1.01 -15.29
C GLU A 98 9.67 0.30 -16.39
N ASP A 99 8.39 0.65 -16.53
CA ASP A 99 7.55 0.17 -17.62
C ASP A 99 6.40 1.17 -17.87
N GLU A 100 5.65 0.96 -18.95
CA GLU A 100 4.46 1.74 -19.28
C GLU A 100 3.31 1.40 -18.32
N HIS A 101 2.78 2.42 -17.64
CA HIS A 101 1.70 2.24 -16.68
C HIS A 101 0.41 1.76 -17.36
N ARG A 102 -0.07 0.58 -16.98
CA ARG A 102 -1.19 -0.16 -17.60
C ARG A 102 -2.46 0.67 -17.81
N PHE A 103 -2.72 1.66 -16.97
CA PHE A 103 -3.93 2.49 -17.04
C PHE A 103 -3.73 3.83 -17.75
N LEU A 104 -2.49 4.33 -17.84
CA LEU A 104 -2.21 5.71 -18.26
C LEU A 104 -1.42 5.80 -19.55
N GLY A 105 -0.75 4.72 -19.99
CA GLY A 105 0.03 4.71 -21.22
C GLY A 105 1.28 5.59 -21.17
N ILE A 106 1.81 5.84 -19.96
CA ILE A 106 3.02 6.64 -19.73
C ILE A 106 3.96 5.89 -18.80
N ALA A 107 5.26 6.13 -18.92
CA ALA A 107 6.27 5.42 -18.16
C ALA A 107 6.22 5.76 -16.66
N PHE A 108 6.26 4.72 -15.83
CA PHE A 108 6.30 4.80 -14.39
C PHE A 108 7.38 3.86 -13.85
N PHE A 109 7.94 4.21 -12.70
CA PHE A 109 8.70 3.26 -11.92
C PHE A 109 7.76 2.35 -11.13
N TYR A 110 8.19 1.14 -10.86
CA TYR A 110 7.50 0.25 -9.93
C TYR A 110 8.52 -0.55 -9.12
N VAL A 111 8.12 -0.91 -7.90
CA VAL A 111 8.94 -1.77 -7.04
C VAL A 111 8.83 -3.20 -7.55
N ASP A 112 9.96 -3.87 -7.76
CA ASP A 112 10.02 -5.24 -8.27
C ASP A 112 9.23 -6.19 -7.34
N PRO A 113 8.17 -6.86 -7.85
CA PRO A 113 7.32 -7.72 -7.05
C PRO A 113 8.07 -8.89 -6.40
N CYS A 114 9.10 -9.43 -7.06
CA CYS A 114 9.91 -10.53 -6.52
C CYS A 114 10.65 -10.10 -5.25
N ARG A 115 11.11 -8.84 -5.19
CA ARG A 115 11.80 -8.29 -4.02
C ARG A 115 10.85 -8.13 -2.84
N ILE A 116 9.63 -7.65 -3.09
CA ILE A 116 8.61 -7.54 -2.04
C ILE A 116 8.24 -8.92 -1.53
N LEU A 117 8.00 -9.87 -2.43
CA LEU A 117 7.65 -11.25 -2.10
C LEU A 117 8.70 -11.93 -1.22
N GLN A 118 9.98 -11.76 -1.55
CA GLN A 118 11.08 -12.30 -0.75
C GLN A 118 11.08 -11.72 0.67
N ALA A 119 10.70 -10.46 0.85
CA ALA A 119 10.70 -9.79 2.15
C ALA A 119 9.47 -10.14 3.03
N ILE A 120 8.33 -10.49 2.44
CA ILE A 120 7.10 -10.82 3.20
C ILE A 120 6.84 -12.32 3.35
N GLN A 121 7.63 -13.18 2.70
CA GLN A 121 7.37 -14.63 2.60
C GLN A 121 7.22 -15.33 3.97
N ASP A 122 7.97 -14.87 4.98
CA ASP A 122 8.02 -15.51 6.30
C ASP A 122 7.05 -14.90 7.32
N SER A 123 6.56 -13.68 7.06
CA SER A 123 5.81 -12.86 8.02
C SER A 123 4.33 -12.63 7.66
N VAL A 124 3.96 -12.87 6.41
CA VAL A 124 2.60 -12.68 5.89
C VAL A 124 2.11 -14.01 5.36
N LYS A 125 0.82 -14.33 5.46
CA LYS A 125 0.20 -15.45 4.74
C LYS A 125 -0.78 -14.92 3.70
N SER A 126 -1.06 -15.69 2.65
CA SER A 126 -2.00 -15.27 1.59
C SER A 126 -3.46 -15.10 2.07
N CYS A 127 -3.80 -15.65 3.24
CA CYS A 127 -5.10 -15.51 3.90
C CYS A 127 -5.06 -14.54 5.09
N ASP A 128 -3.99 -13.76 5.24
CA ASP A 128 -3.83 -12.81 6.32
C ASP A 128 -4.78 -11.62 6.09
N PRO A 129 -5.69 -11.29 7.04
CA PRO A 129 -6.67 -10.22 6.85
C PRO A 129 -6.05 -8.84 6.68
N ASP A 130 -4.77 -8.67 7.02
CA ASP A 130 -4.00 -7.44 6.84
C ASP A 130 -2.89 -7.61 5.78
N TYR A 131 -3.05 -8.54 4.82
CA TYR A 131 -2.06 -8.78 3.77
C TYR A 131 -1.69 -7.48 3.03
N MET A 132 -2.67 -6.71 2.54
CA MET A 132 -2.41 -5.43 1.86
C MET A 132 -1.64 -4.43 2.72
N LEU A 133 -1.95 -4.35 4.03
CA LEU A 133 -1.26 -3.45 4.95
C LEU A 133 0.20 -3.87 5.14
N LYS A 134 0.45 -5.16 5.39
CA LYS A 134 1.80 -5.73 5.57
C LYS A 134 2.62 -5.66 4.29
N TRP A 135 2.01 -5.94 3.14
CA TRP A 135 2.62 -5.74 1.82
C TRP A 135 3.03 -4.27 1.62
N PHE A 136 2.12 -3.34 1.91
CA PHE A 136 2.37 -1.91 1.72
C PHE A 136 3.44 -1.36 2.68
N MET A 137 3.54 -1.88 3.90
CA MET A 137 4.65 -1.56 4.82
C MET A 137 6.02 -1.86 4.22
N VAL A 138 6.15 -2.94 3.45
CA VAL A 138 7.42 -3.31 2.80
C VAL A 138 7.62 -2.50 1.52
N ALA A 139 6.60 -2.39 0.68
CA ALA A 139 6.68 -1.66 -0.59
C ALA A 139 6.99 -0.17 -0.38
N SER A 140 6.33 0.47 0.60
CA SER A 140 6.52 1.89 0.90
C SER A 140 7.95 2.23 1.34
N GLN A 141 8.70 1.30 1.96
CA GLN A 141 10.08 1.55 2.40
C GLN A 141 11.04 1.91 1.25
N VAL A 142 10.77 1.40 0.05
CA VAL A 142 11.57 1.64 -1.15
C VAL A 142 11.33 3.05 -1.71
N THR A 143 10.11 3.56 -1.52
CA THR A 143 9.63 4.79 -2.15
C THR A 143 9.53 5.95 -1.15
N ARG A 144 9.22 7.14 -1.65
CA ARG A 144 8.90 8.30 -0.82
C ARG A 144 7.49 8.26 -0.20
N CYS A 145 6.69 7.25 -0.48
CA CYS A 145 5.37 7.11 0.12
C CYS A 145 5.47 6.92 1.63
N ARG A 146 4.56 7.54 2.39
CA ARG A 146 4.49 7.41 3.85
C ARG A 146 4.32 5.93 4.26
N SER A 147 4.93 5.56 5.39
CA SER A 147 4.76 4.24 5.98
C SER A 147 3.42 4.16 6.74
N PRO A 148 2.66 3.06 6.64
CA PRO A 148 1.35 2.93 7.30
C PRO A 148 1.43 2.60 8.81
N ILE A 149 2.50 3.00 9.51
CA ILE A 149 2.76 2.58 10.91
C ILE A 149 1.60 2.95 11.86
N GLU A 150 0.96 4.10 11.65
CA GLU A 150 -0.14 4.55 12.52
C GLU A 150 -1.40 3.68 12.35
N LEU A 151 -1.58 3.04 11.20
CA LEU A 151 -2.67 2.10 10.95
C LEU A 151 -2.51 0.81 11.77
N ILE A 152 -1.27 0.40 12.06
CA ILE A 152 -0.98 -0.79 12.86
C ILE A 152 -1.35 -0.54 14.31
N SER A 153 -0.95 0.62 14.85
CA SER A 153 -1.24 1.00 16.24
C SER A 153 -2.74 1.11 16.53
N SER A 154 -3.55 1.49 15.53
CA SER A 154 -5.00 1.59 15.65
C SER A 154 -5.74 0.23 15.68
N SER A 155 -5.08 -0.85 15.21
CA SER A 155 -5.67 -2.20 15.15
C SER A 155 -5.49 -3.01 16.44
N SER A 156 -4.53 -2.63 17.29
CA SER A 156 -4.25 -3.28 18.58
C SER A 156 -5.21 -2.93 19.71
N THR A 157 -6.10 -1.94 19.53
CA THR A 157 -7.02 -1.45 20.57
C THR A 157 -8.43 -2.02 20.50
N SER A 158 -8.76 -2.89 19.54
CA SER A 158 -10.14 -3.40 19.34
C SER A 158 -10.35 -4.87 19.73
N SER A 159 -9.43 -5.51 20.45
CA SER A 159 -9.49 -6.97 20.74
C SER A 159 -9.58 -7.34 22.22
N SER A 160 -9.94 -6.42 23.11
CA SER A 160 -10.12 -6.74 24.53
C SER A 160 -11.29 -5.96 25.10
N ASP A 161 -12.50 -6.36 24.71
CA ASP A 161 -13.74 -6.11 25.45
C ASP A 161 -14.83 -6.99 24.84
N ASN A 162 -14.86 -8.27 25.22
CA ASN A 162 -16.05 -9.14 25.20
C ASN A 162 -15.71 -10.49 25.83
N LEU A 163 -15.67 -10.52 27.16
CA LEU A 163 -15.96 -11.71 27.94
C LEU A 163 -17.00 -11.31 28.99
N SER A 164 -18.26 -11.36 28.57
CA SER A 164 -19.40 -11.50 29.47
C SER A 164 -19.92 -12.92 29.28
N LEU A 165 -19.96 -13.71 30.35
CA LEU A 165 -21.16 -14.49 30.69
C LEU A 165 -21.07 -15.10 32.09
N ASP A 166 -22.13 -14.81 32.83
CA ASP A 166 -22.61 -15.43 34.07
C ASP A 166 -22.45 -16.95 34.13
N GLN A 167 -22.15 -17.47 35.34
CA GLN A 167 -22.80 -18.66 35.90
C GLN A 167 -23.00 -18.52 37.43
N THR A 168 -24.22 -18.10 37.75
CA THR A 168 -25.18 -18.54 38.76
C THR A 168 -24.78 -19.55 39.88
N ASN A 169 -25.28 -19.23 41.08
CA ASN A 169 -25.94 -20.06 42.11
C ASN A 169 -25.16 -20.76 43.26
N GLN A 170 -25.60 -20.38 44.48
CA GLN A 170 -25.98 -21.19 45.65
C GLN A 170 -25.03 -22.31 46.14
N GLU A 171 -24.62 -22.26 47.42
CA GLU A 171 -25.23 -23.08 48.49
C GLU A 171 -24.66 -22.76 49.90
N ARG A 172 -25.49 -23.12 50.89
CA ARG A 172 -25.35 -23.17 52.37
C ARG A 172 -23.93 -23.54 52.85
N ILE A 173 -23.41 -23.08 53.99
CA ILE A 173 -23.85 -23.23 55.40
C ILE A 173 -23.26 -22.07 56.22
#